data_AF-K1TVR4-F1
#
_entry.id   AF-K1TVR4-F1
#
_cell.length_a   1.000
_cell.length_b   1.000
_cell.length_c   1.000
_cell.angle_alpha   90.00
_cell.angle_beta   90.00
_cell.angle_gamma   90.00
#
_symmetry.space_group_name_H-M   'P 1'
#
loop_
_entity.id
_entity.type
_entity.pdbx_description
1 polymer ?
#
loop_
_entity_poly.entity_id
_entity_poly.type
_entity_poly.pdbx_seq_one_letter_code
_entity_poly.pdbx_strand_id
1 'polypeptide(L)'
;MENNHNPMEDDGSLDFLKIPADETNKHFNCPETTQQKLINLTFWVCDYIEGVKTKFGENRTLVKIKMNRDDHDRDARKFFTNSREIKYVLAKIREMDKFPRRVTMRASGTRYYLE
;
A
#
# COMPACT_ATOMS: atom_id res chain seq x y z
N MET A 1 11.42 15.57 54.01
CA MET A 1 12.08 14.53 53.21
C MET A 1 11.48 14.62 51.82
N GLU A 2 12.32 14.93 50.83
CA GLU A 2 11.96 15.34 49.47
C GLU A 2 11.08 14.31 48.74
N ASN A 3 9.96 14.78 48.19
CA ASN A 3 9.24 14.05 47.15
C ASN A 3 9.88 14.40 45.81
N ASN A 4 10.86 13.60 45.38
CA ASN A 4 11.37 13.60 44.00
C ASN A 4 10.26 13.13 43.05
N HIS A 5 9.40 14.05 42.61
CA HIS A 5 8.74 13.92 41.32
C HIS A 5 9.64 14.62 40.31
N ASN A 6 10.48 13.86 39.63
CA ASN A 6 11.01 14.33 38.35
C ASN A 6 9.89 14.06 37.33
N PRO A 7 9.10 15.07 36.88
CA PRO A 7 8.28 14.86 35.71
C PRO A 7 9.26 14.48 34.61
N MET A 8 9.10 13.27 34.07
CA MET A 8 9.93 12.78 32.97
C MET A 8 9.93 13.89 31.91
N GLU A 9 11.08 14.56 31.74
CA GLU A 9 11.21 15.70 30.83
C GLU A 9 10.79 15.24 29.44
N ASP A 10 9.97 16.04 28.77
CA ASP A 10 9.56 15.76 27.40
C ASP A 10 10.83 15.68 26.53
N ASP A 11 11.17 14.46 26.11
CA ASP A 11 12.36 14.17 25.33
C ASP A 11 12.20 14.55 23.85
N GLY A 12 11.04 15.11 23.49
CA GLY A 12 10.69 15.53 22.13
C GLY A 12 10.31 14.39 21.20
N SER A 13 10.22 13.14 21.68
CA SER A 13 9.86 11.98 20.86
C SER A 13 8.34 11.77 20.79
N LEU A 14 7.86 11.21 19.67
CA LEU A 14 6.47 10.77 19.55
C LEU A 14 6.15 9.59 20.49
N ASP A 15 7.17 8.81 20.89
CA ASP A 15 6.99 7.70 21.84
C ASP A 15 6.67 8.22 23.24
N PHE A 16 7.25 9.34 23.67
CA PHE A 16 6.90 10.03 24.92
C PHE A 16 5.43 10.49 24.92
N LEU A 17 4.98 11.06 23.79
CA LEU A 17 3.60 11.57 23.66
C LEU A 17 2.54 10.46 23.59
N LYS A 18 2.93 9.19 23.40
CA LYS A 18 2.04 8.01 23.35
C LYS A 18 0.81 8.22 22.47
N ILE A 19 0.97 8.94 21.36
CA ILE A 19 -0.13 9.23 20.44
C ILE A 19 -0.57 7.89 19.82
N PRO A 20 -1.84 7.49 19.97
CA PRO A 20 -2.32 6.25 19.39
C PRO A 20 -2.25 6.32 17.87
N ALA A 21 -1.88 5.22 17.24
CA ALA A 21 -1.94 5.12 15.79
C ALA A 21 -3.40 5.29 15.35
N ASP A 22 -3.62 6.14 14.34
CA ASP A 22 -4.93 6.26 13.72
C ASP A 22 -5.23 4.96 12.95
N GLU A 23 -6.12 4.14 13.49
CA GLU A 23 -6.54 2.86 12.88
C GLU A 23 -7.17 3.02 11.49
N THR A 24 -7.66 4.23 11.17
CA THR A 24 -8.21 4.55 9.84
C THR A 24 -7.11 4.85 8.82
N ASN A 25 -5.89 5.15 9.27
CA ASN A 25 -4.75 5.49 8.44
C ASN A 25 -4.03 4.24 7.91
N LYS A 26 -4.77 3.42 7.15
CA LYS A 26 -4.20 2.28 6.42
C LYS A 26 -3.25 2.80 5.35
N HIS A 27 -1.98 2.49 5.51
CA HIS A 27 -0.95 2.80 4.53
C HIS A 27 0.00 1.62 4.36
N PHE A 28 0.52 1.43 3.14
CA PHE A 28 1.60 0.49 2.91
C PHE A 28 2.94 1.20 3.13
N ASN A 29 3.66 0.81 4.18
CA ASN A 29 5.01 1.30 4.45
C ASN A 29 6.05 0.59 3.56
N CYS A 30 5.98 0.83 2.25
CA CYS A 30 6.91 0.30 1.28
C CYS A 30 7.15 1.30 0.12
N PRO A 31 8.26 1.18 -0.63
CA PRO A 31 8.59 2.10 -1.72
C PRO A 31 7.54 2.13 -2.84
N GLU A 32 7.31 3.32 -3.41
CA GLU A 32 6.44 3.50 -4.57
C GLU A 32 7.15 3.08 -5.87
N THR A 33 6.40 2.42 -6.75
CA THR A 33 6.74 2.15 -8.15
C THR A 33 5.60 2.67 -9.06
N THR A 34 5.81 2.67 -10.37
CA THR A 34 4.81 3.13 -11.35
C THR A 34 4.26 1.97 -12.16
N GLN A 35 3.04 2.08 -12.68
CA GLN A 35 2.47 1.07 -13.59
C GLN A 35 3.36 0.87 -14.82
N GLN A 36 3.97 1.95 -15.33
CA GLN A 36 4.89 1.91 -16.47
C GLN A 36 6.11 1.03 -16.21
N LYS A 37 6.72 1.10 -15.02
CA LYS A 37 7.85 0.25 -14.62
C LYS A 37 7.47 -1.24 -14.49
N LEU A 38 6.18 -1.54 -14.39
CA LEU A 38 5.67 -2.89 -14.20
C LEU A 38 5.18 -3.54 -15.51
N ILE A 39 5.04 -2.79 -16.60
CA ILE A 39 4.55 -3.34 -17.89
C ILE A 39 5.39 -4.56 -18.29
N ASN A 40 4.71 -5.63 -18.69
CA ASN A 40 5.26 -6.93 -19.08
C ASN A 40 6.01 -7.68 -17.96
N LEU A 41 5.96 -7.20 -16.72
CA LEU A 41 6.45 -7.94 -15.57
C LEU A 41 5.31 -8.73 -14.93
N THR A 42 5.64 -9.96 -14.54
CA THR A 42 4.79 -10.79 -13.70
C THR A 42 5.19 -10.58 -12.24
N PHE A 43 4.21 -10.36 -11.38
CA PHE A 43 4.41 -10.14 -9.95
C PHE A 43 3.19 -10.64 -9.17
N TRP A 44 3.28 -10.59 -7.85
CA TRP A 44 2.21 -10.97 -6.94
C TRP A 44 1.54 -9.75 -6.36
N VAL A 45 0.24 -9.60 -6.59
CA VAL A 45 -0.58 -8.62 -5.86
C VAL A 45 -0.91 -9.21 -4.49
N CYS A 46 -0.62 -8.46 -3.44
CA CYS A 46 -0.79 -8.90 -2.06
C CYS A 46 -2.04 -8.31 -1.41
N ASP A 47 -2.29 -7.01 -1.60
CA ASP A 47 -3.45 -6.30 -1.06
C ASP A 47 -3.62 -4.95 -1.76
N TYR A 48 -4.71 -4.22 -1.47
CA TYR A 48 -4.94 -2.88 -1.98
C TYR A 48 -5.80 -2.02 -1.04
N ILE A 49 -5.64 -0.70 -1.14
CA ILE A 49 -6.41 0.31 -0.41
C ILE A 49 -7.14 1.18 -1.43
N GLU A 50 -8.45 1.36 -1.25
CA GLU A 50 -9.30 2.21 -2.08
C GLU A 50 -9.49 3.60 -1.46
N GLY A 51 -10.06 4.54 -2.22
CA GLY A 51 -10.42 5.85 -1.69
C GLY A 51 -9.23 6.75 -1.35
N VAL A 52 -8.01 6.41 -1.80
CA VAL A 52 -6.82 7.18 -1.43
C VAL A 52 -6.84 8.54 -2.13
N LYS A 53 -6.88 9.61 -1.34
CA LYS A 53 -6.71 10.99 -1.81
C LYS A 53 -5.23 11.27 -2.02
N THR A 54 -4.89 11.77 -3.20
CA THR A 54 -3.52 12.14 -3.56
C THR A 54 -3.49 13.56 -4.12
N LYS A 55 -2.29 14.18 -4.17
CA LYS A 55 -2.09 15.48 -4.83
C LYS A 55 -2.50 15.52 -6.31
N PHE A 56 -2.63 14.35 -6.95
CA PHE A 56 -2.99 14.21 -8.36
C PHE A 56 -4.45 13.76 -8.59
N GLY A 57 -5.27 13.72 -7.54
CA GLY A 57 -6.68 13.35 -7.63
C GLY A 57 -7.14 12.46 -6.47
N GLU A 58 -8.46 12.30 -6.41
CA GLU A 58 -9.16 11.53 -5.37
C GLU A 58 -9.53 10.12 -5.85
N ASN A 59 -9.97 9.26 -4.94
CA ASN A 59 -10.47 7.90 -5.23
C ASN A 59 -9.46 7.02 -5.99
N ARG A 60 -8.17 7.20 -5.74
CA ARG A 60 -7.13 6.34 -6.30
C ARG A 60 -7.04 5.05 -5.50
N THR A 61 -6.68 3.96 -6.19
CA THR A 61 -6.40 2.69 -5.53
C THR A 61 -4.89 2.53 -5.41
N LEU A 62 -4.42 2.26 -4.21
CA LEU A 62 -3.03 1.94 -3.92
C LEU A 62 -2.89 0.42 -3.81
N VAL A 63 -2.04 -0.19 -4.62
CA VAL A 63 -1.89 -1.65 -4.71
C VAL A 63 -0.52 -2.06 -4.16
N LYS A 64 -0.47 -3.01 -3.23
CA LYS A 64 0.76 -3.62 -2.71
C LYS A 64 1.11 -4.86 -3.52
N ILE A 65 2.37 -4.95 -3.94
CA ILE A 65 2.89 -6.05 -4.73
C ILE A 65 4.21 -6.58 -4.17
N LYS A 66 4.56 -7.81 -4.55
CA LYS A 66 5.89 -8.41 -4.40
C LYS A 66 6.33 -9.01 -5.73
N MET A 67 7.63 -9.00 -6.01
CA MET A 67 8.13 -9.56 -7.28
C MET A 67 8.04 -11.09 -7.26
N ASN A 68 8.42 -11.71 -6.15
CA ASN A 68 8.18 -13.12 -5.87
C ASN A 68 7.19 -13.30 -4.72
N ARG A 69 6.52 -14.45 -4.67
CA ARG A 69 5.48 -14.74 -3.68
C ARG A 69 6.00 -14.64 -2.25
N ASP A 70 7.19 -15.17 -2.04
CA ASP A 70 7.77 -15.40 -0.71
C ASP A 70 8.76 -14.29 -0.31
N ASP A 71 8.89 -13.22 -1.13
CA ASP A 71 9.68 -12.05 -0.76
C ASP A 71 9.18 -11.47 0.57
N HIS A 72 10.10 -10.94 1.39
CA HIS A 72 9.74 -10.34 2.66
C HIS A 72 8.90 -9.06 2.43
N ASP A 73 8.04 -8.70 3.38
CA ASP A 73 7.19 -7.50 3.30
C ASP A 73 7.96 -6.18 3.17
N ARG A 74 9.25 -6.18 3.51
CA ARG A 74 10.16 -5.03 3.38
C ARG A 74 10.55 -4.77 1.92
N ASP A 75 10.52 -5.83 1.11
CA ASP A 75 10.88 -5.80 -0.32
C ASP A 75 9.64 -5.58 -1.20
N ALA A 76 8.45 -5.47 -0.56
CA ALA A 76 7.23 -5.12 -1.23
C ALA A 76 7.34 -3.72 -1.89
N ARG A 77 6.52 -3.51 -2.91
CA ARG A 77 6.37 -2.21 -3.56
C ARG A 77 4.89 -1.85 -3.62
N LYS A 78 4.60 -0.58 -3.84
CA LYS A 78 3.23 -0.10 -4.05
C LYS A 78 3.11 0.74 -5.31
N PHE A 79 1.97 0.70 -5.98
CA PHE A 79 1.68 1.61 -7.09
C PHE A 79 0.25 2.13 -7.01
N PHE A 80 0.05 3.35 -7.52
CA PHE A 80 -1.29 3.90 -7.67
C PHE A 80 -1.91 3.53 -9.02
N THR A 81 -3.20 3.22 -9.01
CA THR A 81 -3.98 3.02 -10.24
C THR A 81 -5.34 3.72 -10.18
N ASN A 82 -5.78 4.18 -11.34
CA ASN A 82 -7.16 4.59 -11.62
C ASN A 82 -7.81 3.72 -12.70
N SER A 83 -7.16 2.62 -13.10
CA SER A 83 -7.72 1.72 -14.11
C SER A 83 -8.96 1.02 -13.55
N ARG A 84 -10.09 1.18 -14.23
CA ARG A 84 -11.34 0.50 -13.88
C ARG A 84 -11.20 -1.03 -13.95
N GLU A 85 -10.43 -1.52 -14.91
CA GLU A 85 -10.17 -2.96 -15.09
C GLU A 85 -9.35 -3.53 -13.94
N ILE A 86 -8.27 -2.84 -13.55
CA ILE A 86 -7.46 -3.27 -12.41
C ILE A 86 -8.31 -3.28 -11.15
N LYS A 87 -9.08 -2.20 -10.88
CA LYS A 87 -9.98 -2.14 -9.72
C LYS A 87 -10.98 -3.29 -9.69
N TYR A 88 -11.60 -3.61 -10.84
CA TYR A 88 -12.53 -4.74 -10.96
C TYR A 88 -11.87 -6.08 -10.62
N VAL A 89 -10.69 -6.35 -11.19
CA VAL A 89 -9.94 -7.59 -10.92
C VAL A 89 -9.57 -7.69 -9.44
N LEU A 90 -9.09 -6.60 -8.83
CA LEU A 90 -8.74 -6.56 -7.41
C LEU A 90 -9.95 -6.87 -6.51
N ALA A 91 -11.11 -6.27 -6.81
CA ALA A 91 -12.36 -6.55 -6.10
C ALA A 91 -12.76 -8.02 -6.20
N LYS A 92 -12.68 -8.62 -7.40
CA LYS A 92 -13.00 -10.05 -7.58
C LYS A 92 -12.03 -10.98 -6.85
N ILE A 93 -10.73 -10.67 -6.82
CA ILE A 93 -9.77 -11.45 -6.03
C ILE A 93 -10.08 -11.36 -4.53
N ARG A 94 -10.49 -10.17 -4.04
CA ARG A 94 -10.92 -9.97 -2.65
C ARG A 94 -12.19 -10.74 -2.30
N GLU A 95 -13.22 -10.65 -3.15
CA GLU A 95 -14.49 -11.38 -2.97
C GLU A 95 -14.28 -12.90 -2.86
N MET A 96 -13.27 -13.43 -3.57
CA MET A 96 -12.95 -14.86 -3.57
C MET A 96 -11.95 -15.27 -2.48
N ASP A 97 -11.44 -14.33 -1.68
CA ASP A 97 -10.36 -14.52 -0.70
C ASP A 97 -9.13 -15.23 -1.31
N LYS A 98 -8.63 -14.69 -2.43
CA LYS A 98 -7.56 -15.31 -3.25
C LYS A 98 -6.27 -14.50 -3.35
N PHE A 99 -6.03 -13.59 -2.41
CA PHE A 99 -4.73 -12.96 -2.27
C PHE A 99 -3.73 -13.86 -1.53
N PRO A 100 -2.42 -13.80 -1.86
CA PRO A 100 -1.84 -13.05 -2.96
C PRO A 100 -2.11 -13.74 -4.32
N ARG A 101 -2.11 -12.97 -5.41
CA ARG A 101 -2.38 -13.46 -6.78
C ARG A 101 -1.28 -13.06 -7.75
N ARG A 102 -0.73 -14.04 -8.47
CA ARG A 102 0.21 -13.81 -9.57
C ARG A 102 -0.53 -13.22 -10.77
N VAL A 103 -0.04 -12.10 -11.28
CA VAL A 103 -0.60 -11.37 -12.42
C VAL A 103 0.53 -10.80 -13.28
N THR A 104 0.21 -10.44 -14.52
CA THR A 104 1.11 -9.70 -15.42
C THR A 104 0.49 -8.35 -15.75
N MET A 105 1.24 -7.26 -15.59
CA MET A 105 0.79 -5.94 -16.00
C MET A 105 0.91 -5.78 -17.51
N ARG A 106 -0.16 -5.35 -18.15
CA ARG A 106 -0.19 -5.04 -19.58
C ARG A 106 -0.65 -3.61 -19.82
N ALA A 107 -0.32 -3.10 -20.99
CA ALA A 107 -0.78 -1.81 -21.46
C ALA A 107 -1.34 -1.93 -22.88
N SER A 108 -2.43 -1.21 -23.15
CA SER A 108 -2.99 -1.02 -24.50
C SER A 108 -3.34 0.45 -24.69
N GLY A 109 -2.56 1.15 -25.52
CA GLY A 109 -2.60 2.61 -25.60
C GLY A 109 -2.31 3.25 -24.24
N THR A 110 -3.28 3.99 -23.71
CA THR A 110 -3.19 4.66 -22.39
C THR A 110 -3.76 3.82 -21.24
N ARG A 111 -4.30 2.63 -21.52
CA ARG A 111 -4.94 1.76 -20.52
C ARG A 111 -3.95 0.77 -19.95
N TYR A 112 -4.04 0.54 -18.65
CA TYR A 112 -3.31 -0.51 -17.92
C TYR A 112 -4.30 -1.56 -17.42
N TYR A 113 -3.95 -2.83 -17.51
CA TYR A 113 -4.77 -3.95 -17.03
C TYR A 113 -3.89 -5.08 -16.50
N LEU A 114 -4.51 -6.00 -15.74
CA LEU A 114 -3.86 -7.20 -15.20
C LEU A 114 -4.35 -8.43 -15.96
N GLU A 115 -3.41 -9.27 -16.37
CA GLU A 115 -3.62 -10.59 -16.98
C GLU A 115 -3.24 -11.70 -15.99
#